data_AF-A0A6P5GP81-F1
#
_entry.id   AF-A0A6P5GP81-F1
#
_cell.length_a   1.000
_cell.length_b   1.000
_cell.length_c   1.000
_cell.angle_alpha   90.00
_cell.angle_beta   90.00
_cell.angle_gamma   90.00
#
_symmetry.space_group_name_H-M   'P 1'
#
loop_
_entity.id
_entity.type
_entity.pdbx_description
1 polymer ?
#
loop_
_entity_poly.entity_id
_entity_poly.type
_entity_poly.pdbx_seq_one_letter_code
_entity_poly.pdbx_strand_id
1 'polypeptide(L)'
;MAVDFAKTGAPADMPRVLKPKEYPDFMGGIGPSSAIRHKSIGVLGKLYRAVSTHIEETLSFDTNFANSIPEAAYDRDLEVEGFEAFLEAAQEFYDQYSEKLSSLMNYYGAEYEDEILTGNLRNRSLYLVKDRNRYGEMKDRILVVGKGLIQEVGRVVNSSCADRRR
;
A
#
# COMPACT_ATOMS: atom_id res chain seq x y z
N MET A 1 -28.43 -13.50 -26.84
CA MET A 1 -28.21 -12.79 -25.56
C MET A 1 -26.72 -12.53 -25.37
N ALA A 2 -26.29 -11.70 -24.40
CA ALA A 2 -24.86 -11.43 -24.18
C ALA A 2 -24.02 -12.71 -23.96
N VAL A 3 -24.60 -13.70 -23.29
CA VAL A 3 -23.97 -15.02 -23.04
C VAL A 3 -23.73 -15.80 -24.33
N ASP A 4 -24.57 -15.61 -25.35
CA ASP A 4 -24.47 -16.34 -26.62
C ASP A 4 -23.49 -15.69 -27.60
N PHE A 5 -22.84 -14.57 -27.24
CA PHE A 5 -21.95 -13.84 -28.14
C PHE A 5 -20.85 -14.73 -28.71
N ALA A 6 -20.22 -15.55 -27.85
CA ALA A 6 -19.16 -16.48 -28.28
C ALA A 6 -19.65 -17.55 -29.27
N LYS A 7 -20.95 -17.86 -29.29
CA LYS A 7 -21.55 -18.86 -30.18
C LYS A 7 -22.18 -18.25 -31.43
N THR A 8 -22.71 -17.04 -31.32
CA THR A 8 -23.53 -16.39 -32.36
C THR A 8 -22.79 -15.29 -33.10
N GLY A 9 -21.67 -14.79 -32.56
CA GLY A 9 -20.91 -13.68 -33.13
C GLY A 9 -21.63 -12.33 -33.12
N ALA A 10 -22.90 -12.27 -32.68
CA ALA A 10 -23.72 -11.07 -32.67
C ALA A 10 -23.51 -10.30 -31.35
N PRO A 11 -22.84 -9.12 -31.38
CA PRO A 11 -22.54 -8.38 -30.16
C PRO A 11 -23.81 -7.92 -29.47
N ALA A 12 -23.85 -8.05 -28.15
CA ALA A 12 -24.92 -7.49 -27.34
C ALA A 12 -24.72 -5.97 -27.21
N ASP A 13 -25.46 -5.19 -27.99
CA ASP A 13 -25.51 -3.75 -27.83
C ASP A 13 -26.57 -3.35 -26.78
N MET A 14 -26.24 -2.39 -25.92
CA MET A 14 -27.15 -1.86 -24.90
C MET A 14 -27.58 -0.45 -25.33
N PRO A 15 -28.83 -0.30 -25.83
CA PRO A 15 -29.37 1.00 -26.22
C PRO A 15 -29.24 2.02 -25.09
N ARG A 16 -28.95 3.28 -25.43
CA ARG A 16 -28.71 4.36 -24.45
C ARG A 16 -29.87 4.55 -23.47
N VAL A 17 -31.11 4.29 -23.90
CA VAL A 17 -32.32 4.42 -23.08
C VAL A 17 -32.34 3.39 -21.93
N LEU A 18 -31.70 2.23 -22.14
CA LEU A 18 -31.64 1.14 -21.16
C LEU A 18 -30.41 1.22 -20.25
N LYS A 19 -29.50 2.17 -20.48
CA LYS A 19 -28.33 2.37 -19.62
C LYS A 19 -28.76 3.03 -18.31
N PRO A 20 -28.54 2.40 -17.15
CA PRO A 20 -28.83 3.02 -15.87
C PRO A 20 -28.06 4.33 -15.71
N LYS A 21 -28.76 5.37 -15.23
CA LYS A 21 -28.16 6.67 -14.90
C LYS A 21 -27.43 6.65 -13.57
N GLU A 22 -27.91 5.83 -12.64
CA GLU A 22 -27.36 5.68 -11.29
C GLU A 22 -27.11 4.21 -10.99
N TYR A 23 -26.04 3.94 -10.26
CA TYR A 23 -25.68 2.59 -9.84
C TYR A 23 -25.75 2.45 -8.31
N PRO A 24 -26.04 1.26 -7.79
CA PRO A 24 -25.90 0.98 -6.37
C PRO A 24 -24.51 1.30 -5.84
N ASP A 25 -24.44 1.82 -4.62
CA ASP A 25 -23.20 2.17 -3.89
C ASP A 25 -22.12 1.07 -3.91
N PHE A 26 -22.51 -0.19 -3.72
CA PHE A 26 -21.60 -1.34 -3.67
C PHE A 26 -20.98 -1.73 -5.03
N MET A 27 -21.49 -1.24 -6.17
CA MET A 27 -21.00 -1.66 -7.50
C MET A 27 -19.65 -1.07 -7.89
N GLY A 28 -19.09 -0.16 -7.09
CA GLY A 28 -17.77 0.42 -7.35
C GLY A 28 -17.73 1.33 -8.58
N GLY A 29 -16.64 2.07 -8.73
CA GLY A 29 -16.49 3.18 -9.67
C GLY A 29 -15.87 2.80 -11.00
N ILE A 30 -16.62 2.34 -12.01
CA ILE A 30 -16.03 2.11 -13.35
C ILE A 30 -16.86 2.86 -14.40
N GLY A 31 -16.55 4.15 -14.58
CA GLY A 31 -17.02 4.96 -15.70
C GLY A 31 -17.67 6.30 -15.32
N PRO A 32 -17.96 7.17 -16.32
CA PRO A 32 -18.48 8.53 -16.10
C PRO A 32 -19.88 8.57 -15.48
N SER A 33 -20.72 7.54 -15.70
CA SER A 33 -22.03 7.38 -15.05
C SER A 33 -21.94 6.79 -13.64
N SER A 34 -20.75 6.38 -13.21
CA SER A 34 -20.53 5.78 -11.88
C SER A 34 -20.35 6.80 -10.76
N ALA A 35 -20.39 8.09 -11.10
CA ALA A 35 -20.32 9.21 -10.16
C ALA A 35 -21.63 9.39 -9.37
N ILE A 36 -22.77 8.96 -9.93
CA ILE A 36 -24.07 9.06 -9.27
C ILE A 36 -24.43 7.69 -8.68
N ARG A 37 -24.42 7.63 -7.35
CA ARG A 37 -24.66 6.40 -6.60
C ARG A 37 -25.79 6.58 -5.61
N HIS A 38 -26.67 5.59 -5.56
CA HIS A 38 -27.72 5.53 -4.53
C HIS A 38 -27.38 4.48 -3.48
N LYS A 39 -27.85 4.72 -2.25
CA LYS A 39 -27.67 3.79 -1.13
C LYS A 39 -28.54 2.55 -1.36
N SER A 40 -27.94 1.38 -1.56
CA SER A 40 -28.71 0.15 -1.74
C SER A 40 -29.32 -0.33 -0.41
N ILE A 41 -30.61 -0.68 -0.45
CA ILE A 41 -31.37 -1.20 0.70
C ILE A 41 -31.13 -2.71 0.90
N GLY A 42 -30.69 -3.41 -0.15
CA GLY A 42 -30.47 -4.86 -0.15
C GLY A 42 -29.33 -5.31 0.78
N VAL A 43 -29.28 -6.62 1.04
CA VAL A 43 -28.26 -7.25 1.90
C VAL A 43 -26.85 -6.91 1.41
N LEU A 44 -26.62 -6.91 0.10
CA LEU A 44 -25.31 -6.63 -0.50
C LEU A 44 -24.83 -5.20 -0.22
N GLY A 45 -25.71 -4.20 -0.29
CA GLY A 45 -25.38 -2.82 0.07
C GLY A 45 -25.12 -2.63 1.57
N LYS A 46 -25.87 -3.33 2.42
CA LYS A 46 -25.63 -3.33 3.88
C LYS A 46 -24.27 -3.92 4.21
N LEU A 47 -23.93 -5.07 3.62
CA LEU A 47 -22.66 -5.75 3.82
C LEU A 47 -21.49 -4.90 3.32
N TYR A 48 -21.61 -4.33 2.12
CA TYR A 48 -20.59 -3.44 1.54
C TYR A 48 -20.25 -2.30 2.51
N ARG A 49 -21.26 -1.59 3.03
CA ARG A 49 -21.04 -0.48 3.96
C ARG A 49 -20.40 -0.93 5.28
N ALA A 50 -20.86 -2.04 5.86
CA ALA A 50 -20.30 -2.57 7.10
C ALA A 50 -18.82 -2.96 6.97
N VAL A 51 -18.45 -3.55 5.82
CA VAL A 51 -17.05 -3.89 5.53
C VAL A 51 -16.23 -2.64 5.24
N SER A 52 -16.75 -1.70 4.44
CA SER A 52 -16.05 -0.43 4.15
C SER A 52 -15.75 0.36 5.42
N THR A 53 -16.71 0.50 6.34
CA THR A 53 -16.48 1.20 7.61
C THR A 53 -15.43 0.51 8.46
N HIS A 54 -15.46 -0.83 8.54
CA HIS A 54 -14.43 -1.58 9.28
C HIS A 54 -13.03 -1.42 8.67
N ILE A 55 -12.91 -1.37 7.34
CA ILE A 55 -11.63 -1.15 6.67
C ILE A 55 -11.12 0.27 6.95
N GLU A 56 -11.99 1.28 6.88
CA GLU A 56 -11.62 2.68 7.19
C GLU A 56 -11.17 2.83 8.65
N GLU A 57 -11.89 2.20 9.59
CA GLU A 57 -11.55 2.21 11.01
C GLU A 57 -10.21 1.53 11.28
N THR A 58 -9.96 0.35 10.71
CA THR A 58 -8.71 -0.39 10.89
C THR A 58 -7.51 0.36 10.30
N LEU A 59 -7.64 0.95 9.11
CA LEU A 59 -6.59 1.77 8.52
C LEU A 59 -6.32 3.06 9.32
N SER A 60 -7.36 3.64 9.94
CA SER A 60 -7.19 4.81 10.81
C SER A 60 -6.51 4.48 12.15
N PHE A 61 -6.71 3.25 12.66
CA PHE A 61 -6.10 2.79 13.90
C PHE A 61 -4.57 2.74 13.80
N ASP A 62 -4.03 2.27 12.67
CA ASP A 62 -2.58 2.18 12.44
C ASP A 62 -1.90 3.56 12.51
N THR A 63 -2.57 4.63 12.06
CA THR A 63 -2.01 6.00 12.13
C THR A 63 -2.02 6.59 13.54
N ASN A 64 -2.98 6.22 14.38
CA ASN A 64 -3.05 6.69 15.76
C ASN A 64 -2.11 5.92 16.68
N PHE A 65 -1.89 4.63 16.43
CA PHE A 65 -0.99 3.79 17.21
C PHE A 65 0.47 4.27 17.15
N ALA A 66 0.92 4.77 16.00
CA ALA A 66 2.26 5.36 15.84
C ALA A 66 2.46 6.63 16.68
N ASN A 67 1.40 7.42 16.92
CA ASN A 67 1.47 8.69 17.64
C ASN A 67 1.38 8.54 19.16
N SER A 68 0.96 7.38 19.66
CA SER A 68 0.80 7.11 21.09
C SER A 68 1.29 5.71 21.41
N ILE A 69 2.55 5.39 21.11
CA ILE A 69 3.19 4.20 21.68
C ILE A 69 3.16 4.41 23.20
N PRO A 70 2.31 3.69 23.97
CA PRO A 70 2.29 3.86 25.40
C PRO A 70 3.62 3.32 25.93
N GLU A 71 4.20 3.96 26.94
CA GLU A 71 5.40 3.49 27.64
C GLU A 71 5.26 2.03 28.13
N ALA A 72 4.01 1.54 28.25
CA ALA A 72 3.64 0.16 28.54
C ALA A 72 3.91 -0.86 27.41
N ALA A 73 4.31 -0.43 26.21
CA ALA A 73 4.68 -1.33 25.10
C ALA A 73 6.14 -1.78 25.14
N TYR A 74 6.99 -1.11 25.95
CA TYR A 74 8.40 -1.45 26.04
C TYR A 74 8.61 -2.56 27.08
N ASP A 75 8.95 -3.75 26.58
CA ASP A 75 9.18 -4.93 27.40
C ASP A 75 10.62 -4.93 27.93
N ARG A 76 10.77 -4.63 29.22
CA ARG A 76 12.09 -4.61 29.90
C ARG A 76 12.72 -6.00 29.96
N ASP A 77 11.95 -7.08 29.83
CA ASP A 77 12.50 -8.44 29.84
C ASP A 77 13.28 -8.74 28.54
N LEU A 78 13.14 -7.91 27.49
CA LEU A 78 13.91 -8.00 26.25
C LEU A 78 15.22 -7.20 26.27
N GLU A 79 15.52 -6.48 27.36
CA GLU A 79 16.77 -5.72 27.48
C GLU A 79 17.96 -6.66 27.65
N VAL A 80 19.00 -6.42 26.85
CA VAL A 80 20.28 -7.14 26.94
C VAL A 80 21.32 -6.21 27.53
N GLU A 81 22.01 -6.66 28.58
CA GLU A 81 23.08 -5.87 29.20
C GLU A 81 24.10 -5.36 28.16
N GLY A 82 24.40 -4.05 28.22
CA GLY A 82 25.32 -3.40 27.28
C GLY A 82 24.69 -2.89 25.97
N PHE A 83 23.36 -2.96 25.81
CA PHE A 83 22.67 -2.42 24.62
C PHE A 83 22.87 -0.91 24.42
N GLU A 84 23.05 -0.15 25.51
CA GLU A 84 23.22 1.30 25.50
C GLU A 84 24.39 1.74 24.60
N ALA A 85 25.46 0.93 24.53
CA ALA A 85 26.59 1.19 23.66
C ALA A 85 26.24 1.18 22.16
N PHE A 86 25.14 0.52 21.78
CA PHE A 86 24.69 0.42 20.39
C PHE A 86 23.65 1.47 20.01
N LEU A 87 23.11 2.24 20.96
CA LEU A 87 22.04 3.22 20.70
C LEU A 87 22.48 4.29 19.71
N GLU A 88 23.68 4.86 19.89
CA GLU A 88 24.21 5.89 19.00
C GLU A 88 24.39 5.37 17.57
N ALA A 89 25.00 4.19 17.41
CA ALA A 89 25.18 3.57 16.11
C ALA A 89 23.83 3.20 15.45
N ALA A 90 22.88 2.70 16.24
CA ALA A 90 21.54 2.37 15.76
C ALA A 90 20.80 3.61 15.26
N GLN A 91 20.93 4.74 15.96
CA GLN A 91 20.35 6.01 15.55
C GLN A 91 20.96 6.49 14.24
N GLU A 92 22.28 6.47 14.09
CA GLU A 92 22.94 6.84 12.83
C GLU A 92 22.47 5.96 11.64
N PHE A 93 22.28 4.66 11.86
CA PHE A 93 21.77 3.77 10.81
C PHE A 93 20.32 4.01 10.46
N TYR A 94 19.49 4.30 11.48
CA TYR A 94 18.11 4.67 11.26
C TYR A 94 18.01 5.96 10.43
N ASP A 95 18.80 6.98 10.77
CA ASP A 95 18.80 8.26 10.06
C ASP A 95 19.22 8.05 8.59
N GLN A 96 20.32 7.35 8.33
CA GLN A 96 20.77 7.02 6.96
C GLN A 96 19.73 6.22 6.15
N TYR A 97 19.06 5.26 6.78
CA TYR A 97 17.98 4.50 6.14
C TYR A 97 16.80 5.41 5.82
N SER A 98 16.36 6.22 6.78
CA SER A 98 15.19 7.08 6.67
C SER A 98 15.36 8.15 5.59
N GLU A 99 16.55 8.75 5.44
CA GLU A 99 16.86 9.73 4.41
C GLU A 99 16.77 9.13 3.00
N LYS A 100 17.35 7.94 2.82
CA LYS A 100 17.34 7.23 1.54
C LYS A 100 15.95 6.73 1.19
N LEU A 101 15.25 6.15 2.16
CA LEU A 101 13.87 5.70 2.00
C LEU A 101 12.97 6.87 1.61
N SER A 102 13.06 8.01 2.32
CA SER A 102 12.29 9.22 2.01
C SER A 102 12.56 9.73 0.59
N SER A 103 13.82 9.67 0.15
CA SER A 103 14.18 10.02 -1.22
C SER A 103 13.53 9.10 -2.27
N LEU A 104 13.47 7.79 -1.99
CA LEU A 104 12.79 6.82 -2.86
C LEU A 104 11.28 7.00 -2.87
N MET A 105 10.69 7.24 -1.69
CA MET A 105 9.26 7.52 -1.55
C MET A 105 8.87 8.76 -2.36
N ASN A 106 9.64 9.84 -2.26
CA ASN A 106 9.43 11.06 -3.04
C ASN A 106 9.59 10.82 -4.56
N TYR A 107 10.56 10.00 -4.98
CA TYR A 107 10.78 9.69 -6.40
C TYR A 107 9.62 8.89 -7.02
N TYR A 108 9.11 7.89 -6.30
CA TYR A 108 8.03 7.02 -6.80
C TYR A 108 6.62 7.52 -6.44
N GLY A 109 6.51 8.55 -5.59
CA GLY A 109 5.24 9.05 -5.06
C GLY A 109 4.58 8.07 -4.09
N ALA A 110 5.38 7.35 -3.29
CA ALA A 110 4.90 6.49 -2.23
C ALA A 110 4.70 7.29 -0.92
N GLU A 111 3.69 6.93 -0.16
CA GLU A 111 3.35 7.54 1.15
C GLU A 111 3.85 6.69 2.31
N TYR A 112 4.00 5.37 2.10
CA TYR A 112 4.37 4.43 3.14
C TYR A 112 5.54 3.51 2.73
N GLU A 113 6.32 3.06 3.72
CA GLU A 113 7.48 2.17 3.51
C GLU A 113 7.09 0.83 2.89
N ASP A 114 5.94 0.26 3.27
CA ASP A 114 5.44 -1.01 2.76
C ASP A 114 5.26 -0.98 1.24
N GLU A 115 4.92 0.17 0.66
CA GLU A 115 4.78 0.36 -0.77
C GLU A 115 6.12 0.22 -1.51
N ILE A 116 7.21 0.74 -0.93
CA ILE A 116 8.56 0.62 -1.48
C ILE A 116 9.09 -0.81 -1.29
N LEU A 117 8.83 -1.43 -0.14
CA LEU A 117 9.29 -2.79 0.14
C LEU A 117 8.57 -3.85 -0.72
N THR A 118 7.27 -3.66 -0.96
CA THR A 118 6.45 -4.60 -1.74
C THR A 118 6.35 -4.24 -3.23
N GLY A 119 6.72 -3.01 -3.59
CA GLY A 119 6.54 -2.43 -4.92
C GLY A 119 5.07 -2.15 -5.29
N ASN A 120 4.14 -2.23 -4.33
CA ASN A 120 2.72 -2.05 -4.55
C ASN A 120 2.26 -0.64 -4.12
N LEU A 121 2.27 0.31 -5.05
CA LEU A 121 1.74 1.65 -4.81
C LEU A 121 0.21 1.65 -4.64
N ARG A 122 -0.28 2.26 -3.56
CA ARG A 122 -1.70 2.52 -3.29
C ARG A 122 -2.20 3.61 -4.23
N ASN A 123 -1.47 4.73 -4.32
CA ASN A 123 -1.79 5.83 -5.23
C ASN A 123 -1.10 5.64 -6.59
N ARG A 124 -1.80 4.94 -7.51
CA ARG A 124 -1.29 4.71 -8.86
C ARG A 124 -1.74 5.81 -9.81
N SER A 125 -0.79 6.40 -10.55
CA SER A 125 -1.15 7.28 -11.66
C SER A 125 -2.06 6.55 -12.64
N LEU A 126 -3.08 7.24 -13.17
CA LEU A 126 -4.08 6.67 -14.10
C LEU A 126 -3.44 5.98 -15.32
N TYR A 127 -2.23 6.38 -15.68
CA TYR A 127 -1.44 5.81 -16.76
C TYR A 127 -0.95 4.39 -16.45
N LEU A 128 -0.50 4.14 -15.22
CA LEU A 128 -0.03 2.82 -14.78
C LEU A 128 -1.16 1.82 -14.57
N VAL A 129 -2.38 2.31 -14.29
CA VAL A 129 -3.57 1.45 -14.18
C VAL A 129 -3.98 0.88 -15.55
N LYS A 130 -3.75 1.64 -16.62
CA LYS A 130 -4.13 1.25 -17.99
C LYS A 130 -3.13 0.26 -18.61
N ASP A 131 -1.84 0.43 -18.34
CA ASP A 131 -0.77 -0.38 -18.94
C ASP A 131 -0.14 -1.31 -17.89
N ARG A 132 -0.59 -2.58 -17.88
CA ARG A 132 -0.11 -3.59 -16.94
C ARG A 132 1.38 -3.90 -17.10
N ASN A 133 1.94 -3.77 -18.31
CA ASN A 133 3.36 -4.09 -18.54
C ASN A 133 4.25 -3.03 -17.91
N ARG A 134 3.93 -1.75 -18.10
CA ARG A 134 4.68 -0.63 -17.50
C ARG A 134 4.63 -0.66 -15.98
N TYR A 135 3.48 -1.02 -15.42
CA TYR A 135 3.38 -1.21 -13.98
C TYR A 135 4.28 -2.34 -13.48
N GLY A 136 4.35 -3.46 -14.21
CA GLY A 136 5.29 -4.55 -13.91
C GLY A 136 6.74 -4.08 -13.89
N GLU A 137 7.19 -3.37 -14.93
CA GLU A 137 8.56 -2.85 -15.00
C GLU A 137 8.88 -1.87 -13.86
N MET A 138 7.94 -0.97 -13.54
CA MET A 138 8.10 -0.03 -12.43
C MET A 138 8.21 -0.77 -11.09
N LYS A 139 7.33 -1.76 -10.87
CA LYS A 139 7.35 -2.59 -9.67
C LYS A 139 8.69 -3.32 -9.52
N ASP A 140 9.20 -3.90 -10.61
CA ASP A 140 10.49 -4.58 -10.59
C ASP A 140 11.64 -3.63 -10.23
N ARG A 141 11.62 -2.39 -10.77
CA ARG A 141 12.60 -1.36 -10.40
C ARG A 141 12.51 -0.99 -8.92
N ILE A 142 11.32 -0.76 -8.39
CA ILE A 142 11.12 -0.46 -6.96
C ILE A 142 11.68 -1.59 -6.10
N LEU A 143 11.38 -2.85 -6.44
CA LEU A 143 11.87 -4.01 -5.70
C LEU A 143 13.39 -4.16 -5.76
N VAL A 144 14.02 -3.90 -6.91
CA VAL A 144 15.48 -3.93 -7.03
C VAL A 144 16.12 -2.86 -6.15
N VAL A 145 15.57 -1.65 -6.17
CA VAL A 145 16.10 -0.52 -5.39
C VAL A 145 15.87 -0.73 -3.89
N GLY A 146 14.69 -1.20 -3.47
CA GLY A 146 14.39 -1.53 -2.08
C GLY A 146 15.33 -2.62 -1.53
N LYS A 147 15.58 -3.68 -2.31
CA LYS A 147 16.58 -4.70 -1.94
C LYS A 147 17.99 -4.12 -1.84
N GLY A 148 18.35 -3.21 -2.74
CA GLY A 148 19.64 -2.50 -2.71
C GLY A 148 19.81 -1.70 -1.42
N LEU A 149 18.80 -0.95 -1.01
CA LEU A 149 18.80 -0.17 0.23
C LEU A 149 19.00 -1.05 1.47
N ILE A 150 18.25 -2.16 1.57
CA ILE A 150 18.36 -3.11 2.69
C ILE A 150 19.77 -3.72 2.73
N GLN A 151 20.31 -4.13 1.57
CA GLN A 151 21.66 -4.69 1.51
C GLN A 151 22.72 -3.67 1.91
N GLU A 152 22.57 -2.41 1.51
CA GLU A 152 23.52 -1.36 1.85
C GLU A 152 23.54 -1.11 3.35
N VAL A 153 22.38 -0.85 3.97
CA VAL A 153 22.27 -0.66 5.42
C VAL A 153 22.76 -1.91 6.16
N GLY A 154 22.39 -3.10 5.69
CA GLY A 154 22.87 -4.36 6.27
C GLY A 154 24.38 -4.52 6.23
N ARG A 155 25.07 -4.03 5.19
CA ARG A 155 26.55 -4.04 5.16
C ARG A 155 27.13 -3.10 6.22
N VAL A 156 26.58 -1.89 6.34
CA VAL A 156 27.05 -0.89 7.31
C VAL A 156 26.89 -1.41 8.74
N VAL A 157 25.73 -2.00 9.06
CA VAL A 157 25.48 -2.63 10.36
C VAL A 157 26.51 -3.71 10.65
N ASN A 158 26.74 -4.63 9.70
CA ASN A 158 27.72 -5.71 9.87
C ASN A 158 29.15 -5.20 10.08
N SER A 159 29.57 -4.14 9.38
CA SER A 159 30.90 -3.54 9.59
C SER A 159 31.04 -2.91 10.99
N SER A 160 30.03 -2.17 11.44
CA SER A 160 30.07 -1.51 12.75
C SER A 160 30.08 -2.50 13.91
N CYS A 161 29.32 -3.60 13.79
CA CYS A 161 29.35 -4.67 14.78
C CYS A 161 30.69 -5.44 14.80
N ALA A 162 31.44 -5.49 13.70
CA ALA A 162 32.73 -6.16 13.64
C ALA A 162 33.85 -5.36 14.33
N ASP A 163 33.84 -4.03 14.18
CA ASP A 163 34.86 -3.15 14.78
C ASP A 163 34.75 -3.05 16.31
N ARG A 164 33.55 -3.22 16.88
CA ARG A 164 33.30 -3.15 18.34
C ARG A 164 33.42 -4.48 19.09
N ARG A 165 33.74 -5.59 18.41
CA ARG A 165 34.01 -6.92 19.03
C ARG A 165 35.47 -7.11 19.47
N ARG A 166 36.32 -6.10 19.32
CA ARG A 166 37.72 -6.08 19.81
C ARG A 166 37.82 -5.20 21.04
#